data_AF-A0A1H0AZ66-F1
#
_entry.id   AF-A0A1H0AZ66-F1
#
_cell.length_a   1.000
_cell.length_b   1.000
_cell.length_c   1.000
_cell.angle_alpha   90.00
_cell.angle_beta   90.00
_cell.angle_gamma   90.00
#
_symmetry.space_group_name_H-M   'P 1'
#
loop_
_entity.id
_entity.type
_entity.pdbx_description
1 polymer ?
#
loop_
_entity_poly.entity_id
_entity_poly.type
_entity_poly.pdbx_seq_one_letter_code
_entity_poly.pdbx_strand_id
1 'polypeptide(L)'
;MGISLPPFSELRVNYPVIEHQALLSSIGGGVNSVLMDNGCVIRMSKAFNYLGDPPIPFDQWPTPSWKVIPKSINFDELRKAKIQRDNLHSIPRTYKYVNTFETTYGADKKRYCFRVNEFFDYMNHKYKQPDHKILLEPRQTMLTVGQISQLKRTIYGKTGIICFKAKFGADRPGSAASGHFTLWDGNVCLYGDYFQDTRTYAIYFWTC
;
A
#
# COMPACT_ATOMS: atom_id res chain seq x y z
N MET A 1 17.90 11.41 1.34
CA MET A 1 16.69 11.71 2.14
C MET A 1 15.49 11.26 1.31
N GLY A 2 14.67 10.35 1.82
CA GLY A 2 13.45 9.91 1.14
C GLY A 2 12.38 11.02 1.15
N ILE A 3 11.44 10.96 0.21
CA ILE A 3 10.34 11.94 0.11
C ILE A 3 9.24 11.65 1.14
N SER A 4 8.37 12.63 1.38
CA SER A 4 7.18 12.45 2.21
C SER A 4 6.18 11.48 1.56
N LEU A 5 5.42 10.77 2.40
CA LEU A 5 4.29 9.99 1.92
C LEU A 5 3.14 10.89 1.48
N PRO A 6 2.26 10.40 0.59
CA PRO A 6 0.99 11.06 0.31
C PRO A 6 0.12 11.15 1.57
N PRO A 7 -0.80 12.13 1.64
CA PRO A 7 -1.78 12.22 2.73
C PRO A 7 -2.58 10.93 2.87
N PHE A 8 -2.85 10.52 4.11
CA PHE A 8 -3.58 9.28 4.39
C PHE A 8 -4.96 9.24 3.72
N SER A 9 -5.67 10.37 3.69
CA SER A 9 -6.99 10.48 3.09
C SER A 9 -6.98 10.09 1.60
N GLU A 10 -5.96 10.52 0.85
CA GLU A 10 -5.84 10.20 -0.58
C GLU A 10 -5.51 8.72 -0.82
N LEU A 11 -4.67 8.14 0.05
CA LEU A 11 -4.37 6.71 0.02
C LEU A 11 -5.62 5.88 0.36
N ARG A 12 -6.33 6.24 1.44
CA ARG A 12 -7.50 5.50 1.94
C ARG A 12 -8.62 5.43 0.92
N VAL A 13 -8.92 6.55 0.26
CA VAL A 13 -9.98 6.63 -0.76
C VAL A 13 -9.75 5.66 -1.92
N ASN A 14 -8.49 5.35 -2.23
CA ASN A 14 -8.11 4.47 -3.33
C ASN A 14 -7.58 3.09 -2.88
N TYR A 15 -7.66 2.78 -1.58
CA TYR A 15 -7.25 1.50 -1.02
C TYR A 15 -8.46 0.54 -0.96
N PRO A 16 -8.52 -0.48 -1.83
CA PRO A 16 -9.73 -1.30 -1.95
C PRO A 16 -9.79 -2.34 -0.83
N VAL A 17 -10.86 -2.28 -0.03
CA VAL A 17 -11.18 -3.22 1.05
C VAL A 17 -12.22 -4.23 0.56
N ILE A 18 -11.85 -4.98 -0.47
CA ILE A 18 -12.67 -6.04 -1.07
C ILE A 18 -11.90 -7.34 -1.12
N GLU A 19 -12.60 -8.45 -1.37
CA GLU A 19 -12.00 -9.78 -1.50
C GLU A 19 -10.94 -9.85 -2.60
N HIS A 20 -9.95 -10.72 -2.41
CA HIS A 20 -8.77 -10.80 -3.26
C HIS A 20 -9.10 -11.04 -4.74
N GLN A 21 -9.95 -12.02 -5.05
CA GLN A 21 -10.32 -12.29 -6.44
C GLN A 21 -11.10 -11.13 -7.08
N ALA A 22 -11.98 -10.49 -6.31
CA ALA A 22 -12.72 -9.32 -6.75
C ALA A 22 -11.78 -8.14 -7.05
N LEU A 23 -10.74 -7.95 -6.23
CA LEU A 23 -9.67 -6.98 -6.50
C LEU A 23 -8.98 -7.26 -7.82
N LEU A 24 -8.48 -8.49 -8.03
CA LEU A 24 -7.78 -8.85 -9.26
C LEU A 24 -8.66 -8.62 -10.50
N SER A 25 -9.91 -9.07 -10.43
CA SER A 25 -10.89 -8.90 -11.51
C SER A 25 -11.24 -7.43 -11.77
N SER A 26 -11.33 -6.59 -10.72
CA SER A 26 -11.59 -5.15 -10.86
C SER A 26 -10.46 -4.39 -11.56
N ILE A 27 -9.22 -4.86 -11.44
CA ILE A 27 -8.05 -4.22 -12.07
C ILE A 27 -7.82 -4.78 -13.47
N GLY A 28 -8.06 -6.08 -13.68
CA GLY A 28 -7.90 -6.73 -14.99
C GLY A 28 -6.43 -6.77 -15.46
N GLY A 29 -6.22 -7.03 -16.75
CA GLY A 29 -4.89 -7.09 -17.35
C GLY A 29 -4.03 -8.22 -16.76
N GLY A 30 -2.71 -8.01 -16.71
CA GLY A 30 -1.77 -8.96 -16.12
C GLY A 30 -1.91 -9.14 -14.60
N VAL A 31 -2.60 -8.22 -13.91
CA VAL A 31 -2.98 -8.38 -12.49
C VAL A 31 -3.99 -9.51 -12.31
N ASN A 32 -4.95 -9.66 -13.24
CA ASN A 32 -5.95 -10.72 -13.20
C ASN A 32 -5.43 -12.03 -13.81
N SER A 33 -4.19 -12.41 -13.48
CA SER A 33 -3.62 -13.70 -13.86
C SER A 33 -3.65 -14.66 -12.65
N VAL A 34 -3.84 -15.94 -12.92
CA VAL A 34 -4.14 -17.00 -11.92
C VAL A 34 -3.02 -17.23 -10.88
N LEU A 35 -1.87 -16.57 -11.02
CA LEU A 35 -0.67 -16.79 -10.20
C LEU A 35 -0.42 -15.73 -9.11
N MET A 36 -1.35 -14.79 -8.91
CA MET A 36 -1.18 -13.73 -7.90
C MET A 36 -1.85 -14.11 -6.57
N ASP A 37 -1.10 -14.72 -5.65
CA ASP A 37 -1.64 -15.15 -4.35
C ASP A 37 -1.71 -14.04 -3.29
N ASN A 38 -0.95 -12.95 -3.44
CA ASN A 38 -0.88 -11.89 -2.44
C ASN A 38 -1.39 -10.54 -2.94
N GLY A 39 -2.64 -10.21 -2.62
CA GLY A 39 -3.25 -8.94 -3.01
C GLY A 39 -2.87 -7.74 -2.15
N CYS A 40 -2.14 -7.88 -1.04
CA CYS A 40 -1.92 -6.75 -0.14
C CYS A 40 -1.12 -5.61 -0.81
N VAL A 41 -0.07 -5.96 -1.55
CA VAL A 41 0.75 -4.99 -2.29
C VAL A 41 0.01 -4.45 -3.52
N ILE A 42 -0.89 -5.24 -4.11
CA ILE A 42 -1.73 -4.79 -5.22
C ILE A 42 -2.71 -3.71 -4.74
N ARG A 43 -3.30 -3.87 -3.53
CA ARG A 43 -4.13 -2.83 -2.89
C ARG A 43 -3.33 -1.55 -2.66
N MET A 44 -2.11 -1.67 -2.12
CA MET A 44 -1.22 -0.52 -1.94
C MET A 44 -0.88 0.13 -3.29
N SER A 45 -0.53 -0.66 -4.30
CA SER A 45 -0.22 -0.17 -5.64
C SER A 45 -1.39 0.62 -6.22
N LYS A 46 -2.63 0.13 -6.08
CA LYS A 46 -3.84 0.87 -6.48
C LYS A 46 -3.95 2.20 -5.72
N ALA A 47 -3.78 2.19 -4.40
CA ALA A 47 -3.84 3.41 -3.59
C ALA A 47 -2.82 4.48 -4.06
N PHE A 48 -1.58 4.08 -4.37
CA PHE A 48 -0.55 4.97 -4.90
C PHE A 48 -0.80 5.44 -6.34
N ASN A 49 -1.34 4.57 -7.18
CA ASN A 49 -1.56 4.82 -8.61
C ASN A 49 -2.68 5.81 -8.92
N TYR A 50 -3.59 6.01 -7.97
CA TYR A 50 -4.82 6.81 -8.12
C TYR A 50 -4.86 8.00 -7.15
N LEU A 51 -3.71 8.43 -6.62
CA LEU A 51 -3.65 9.63 -5.78
C LEU A 51 -4.21 10.84 -6.51
N GLY A 52 -5.09 11.58 -5.83
CA GLY A 52 -5.82 12.70 -6.39
C GLY A 52 -6.94 12.34 -7.38
N ASP A 53 -7.17 11.06 -7.68
CA ASP A 53 -8.36 10.62 -8.41
C ASP A 53 -9.55 10.48 -7.44
N PRO A 54 -10.78 10.83 -7.86
CA PRO A 54 -11.96 10.57 -7.06
C PRO A 54 -12.11 9.06 -6.81
N PRO A 55 -12.69 8.63 -5.66
CA PRO A 55 -12.95 7.22 -5.42
C PRO A 55 -13.77 6.67 -6.59
N ILE A 56 -13.32 5.58 -7.20
CA ILE A 56 -14.09 4.91 -8.26
C ILE A 56 -15.16 4.05 -7.59
N PRO A 57 -16.47 4.36 -7.68
CA PRO A 57 -17.50 3.39 -7.32
C PRO A 57 -17.62 2.39 -8.47
N PHE A 58 -17.75 1.10 -8.15
CA PHE A 58 -17.68 -0.01 -9.10
C PHE A 58 -18.77 0.02 -10.21
N ASP A 59 -19.80 0.82 -10.03
CA ASP A 59 -20.98 0.96 -10.89
C ASP A 59 -21.20 2.39 -11.44
N GLN A 60 -20.32 3.34 -11.12
CA GLN A 60 -20.54 4.75 -11.42
C GLN A 60 -19.30 5.45 -11.99
N TRP A 61 -19.04 5.21 -13.27
CA TRP A 61 -18.59 6.33 -14.09
C TRP A 61 -19.77 6.94 -14.87
N PRO A 62 -20.51 7.94 -14.32
CA PRO A 62 -21.41 8.76 -15.11
C PRO A 62 -20.83 10.16 -15.21
N THR A 63 -20.20 10.50 -16.34
CA THR A 63 -19.83 11.87 -16.76
C THR A 63 -18.93 12.70 -15.80
N PRO A 64 -17.99 13.50 -16.34
CA PRO A 64 -17.04 14.25 -15.50
C PRO A 64 -17.77 15.30 -14.61
N SER A 65 -17.46 15.31 -13.32
CA SER A 65 -18.06 16.15 -12.27
C SER A 65 -17.59 17.61 -12.28
N TRP A 66 -17.70 18.30 -13.42
CA TRP A 66 -17.46 19.75 -13.51
C TRP A 66 -18.67 20.62 -13.09
N LYS A 67 -19.72 20.06 -12.50
CA LYS A 67 -20.90 20.83 -12.06
C LYS A 67 -20.85 21.25 -10.59
N VAL A 68 -19.76 21.90 -10.18
CA VAL A 68 -19.69 23.12 -9.35
C VAL A 68 -18.25 23.60 -9.47
N ILE A 69 -17.94 24.37 -10.50
CA ILE A 69 -16.63 25.01 -10.66
C ILE A 69 -16.78 26.45 -10.17
N PRO A 70 -16.10 26.85 -9.08
CA PRO A 70 -15.81 28.25 -8.83
C PRO A 70 -15.20 28.84 -10.10
N LYS A 71 -15.67 30.01 -10.57
CA LYS A 71 -15.23 30.68 -11.81
C LYS A 71 -13.71 30.95 -11.92
N SER A 72 -12.90 30.56 -10.94
CA SER A 72 -11.47 30.78 -10.83
C SER A 72 -10.59 29.51 -10.88
N ILE A 73 -11.14 28.32 -11.18
CA ILE A 73 -10.31 27.11 -11.29
C ILE A 73 -9.46 27.14 -12.57
N ASN A 74 -8.15 27.13 -12.41
CA ASN A 74 -7.19 26.93 -13.49
C ASN A 74 -6.99 25.43 -13.75
N PHE A 75 -7.62 24.91 -14.81
CA PHE A 75 -7.51 23.49 -15.19
C PHE A 75 -6.10 23.05 -15.54
N ASP A 76 -5.26 23.95 -16.07
CA ASP A 76 -3.88 23.61 -16.41
C ASP A 76 -3.03 23.41 -15.17
N GLU A 77 -3.28 24.17 -14.10
CA GLU A 77 -2.62 23.97 -12.80
C GLU A 77 -3.04 22.66 -12.16
N LEU A 78 -4.34 22.32 -12.19
CA LEU A 78 -4.83 21.03 -11.71
C LEU A 78 -4.20 19.87 -12.48
N ARG A 79 -4.12 19.99 -13.81
CA ARG A 79 -3.50 18.98 -14.67
C ARG A 79 -2.00 18.84 -14.38
N LYS A 80 -1.26 19.93 -14.23
CA LYS A 80 0.16 19.92 -13.88
C LYS A 80 0.38 19.30 -12.50
N ALA A 81 -0.43 19.66 -11.51
CA ALA A 81 -0.37 19.09 -10.16
C ALA A 81 -0.64 17.57 -10.17
N LYS A 82 -1.62 17.11 -10.97
CA LYS A 82 -1.87 15.67 -11.15
C LYS A 82 -0.68 14.96 -11.81
N ILE A 83 -0.15 15.49 -12.91
CA ILE A 83 1.03 14.91 -13.57
C ILE A 83 2.21 14.82 -12.61
N GLN A 84 2.44 15.87 -11.81
CA GLN A 84 3.49 15.87 -10.80
C GLN A 84 3.27 14.79 -9.74
N ARG A 85 2.04 14.65 -9.21
CA ARG A 85 1.68 13.58 -8.26
C ARG A 85 1.87 12.19 -8.85
N ASP A 86 1.37 11.96 -10.07
CA ASP A 86 1.50 10.68 -10.77
C ASP A 86 2.99 10.34 -10.96
N ASN A 87 3.81 11.28 -11.43
CA ASN A 87 5.26 11.08 -11.57
C ASN A 87 5.96 10.83 -10.23
N LEU A 88 5.45 11.42 -9.14
CA LEU A 88 6.07 11.32 -7.83
C LEU A 88 5.73 10.02 -7.11
N HIS A 89 4.48 9.56 -7.17
CA HIS A 89 3.98 8.52 -6.27
C HIS A 89 3.49 7.26 -6.95
N SER A 90 3.11 7.32 -8.23
CA SER A 90 2.65 6.12 -8.95
C SER A 90 3.71 5.02 -8.94
N ILE A 91 3.25 3.78 -9.02
CA ILE A 91 4.14 2.64 -9.06
C ILE A 91 4.87 2.66 -10.40
N PRO A 92 6.21 2.74 -10.39
CA PRO A 92 6.97 2.76 -11.63
C PRO A 92 7.06 1.35 -12.22
N ARG A 93 7.36 1.24 -13.52
CA ARG A 93 7.61 -0.06 -14.17
C ARG A 93 8.80 -0.79 -13.54
N THR A 94 9.86 -0.06 -13.26
CA THR A 94 11.09 -0.53 -12.63
C THR A 94 11.54 0.51 -11.60
N TYR A 95 12.30 0.07 -10.60
CA TYR A 95 12.89 0.98 -9.62
C TYR A 95 14.38 0.66 -9.46
N LYS A 96 15.23 1.45 -10.11
CA LYS A 96 16.68 1.18 -10.25
C LYS A 96 17.49 1.20 -8.94
N TYR A 97 16.88 1.59 -7.83
CA TYR A 97 17.55 1.77 -6.55
C TYR A 97 17.34 0.59 -5.59
N VAL A 98 16.64 -0.45 -6.03
CA VAL A 98 16.48 -1.71 -5.30
C VAL A 98 16.85 -2.87 -6.23
N ASN A 99 17.32 -3.97 -5.66
CA ASN A 99 17.84 -5.10 -6.44
C ASN A 99 16.79 -5.71 -7.39
N THR A 100 15.55 -5.83 -6.92
CA THR A 100 14.41 -6.28 -7.72
C THR A 100 13.18 -5.43 -7.40
N PHE A 101 12.44 -5.04 -8.45
CA PHE A 101 11.16 -4.36 -8.34
C PHE A 101 10.28 -4.76 -9.53
N GLU A 102 9.67 -5.94 -9.40
CA GLU A 102 8.80 -6.52 -10.39
C GLU A 102 7.41 -5.92 -10.32
N THR A 103 6.87 -5.60 -11.50
CA THR A 103 5.52 -5.10 -11.65
C THR A 103 4.82 -5.77 -12.82
N THR A 104 3.51 -5.91 -12.72
CA THR A 104 2.64 -6.28 -13.83
C THR A 104 1.79 -5.08 -14.27
N TYR A 105 0.99 -5.23 -15.32
CA TYR A 105 0.08 -4.20 -15.81
C TYR A 105 -1.37 -4.51 -15.42
N GLY A 106 -2.14 -3.50 -15.02
CA GLY A 106 -3.59 -3.58 -14.98
C GLY A 106 -4.22 -3.35 -16.35
N ALA A 107 -5.52 -3.59 -16.51
CA ALA A 107 -6.26 -3.19 -17.71
C ALA A 107 -6.28 -1.66 -17.90
N ASP A 108 -6.11 -0.93 -16.80
CA ASP A 108 -5.94 0.52 -16.72
C ASP A 108 -4.58 1.04 -17.24
N LYS A 109 -3.71 0.15 -17.74
CA LYS A 109 -2.36 0.43 -18.23
C LYS A 109 -1.39 0.95 -17.15
N LYS A 110 -1.78 0.94 -15.86
CA LYS A 110 -0.90 1.29 -14.75
C LYS A 110 -0.11 0.06 -14.28
N ARG A 111 0.96 0.31 -13.51
CA ARG A 111 1.86 -0.75 -13.01
C ARG A 111 1.48 -1.15 -11.59
N TYR A 112 1.61 -2.42 -11.27
CA TYR A 112 1.26 -2.95 -9.96
C TYR A 112 2.42 -3.81 -9.45
N CYS A 113 3.00 -3.41 -8.32
CA CYS A 113 3.93 -4.27 -7.59
C CYS A 113 3.11 -5.37 -6.89
N PHE A 114 3.65 -6.57 -6.84
CA PHE A 114 2.96 -7.74 -6.29
C PHE A 114 3.80 -8.52 -5.28
N ARG A 115 5.02 -8.03 -4.96
CA ARG A 115 5.95 -8.67 -4.03
C ARG A 115 6.18 -7.79 -2.80
N VAL A 116 5.94 -8.35 -1.62
CA VAL A 116 5.99 -7.62 -0.34
C VAL A 116 7.39 -7.11 -0.01
N ASN A 117 8.43 -7.93 -0.21
CA ASN A 117 9.80 -7.51 0.06
C ASN A 117 10.25 -6.38 -0.86
N GLU A 118 9.96 -6.49 -2.15
CA GLU A 118 10.34 -5.47 -3.12
C GLU A 118 9.60 -4.15 -2.88
N PHE A 119 8.31 -4.22 -2.51
CA PHE A 119 7.56 -3.04 -2.10
C PHE A 119 8.09 -2.42 -0.81
N PHE A 120 8.54 -3.24 0.15
CA PHE A 120 9.18 -2.77 1.37
C PHE A 120 10.50 -2.05 1.08
N ASP A 121 11.35 -2.60 0.22
CA ASP A 121 12.62 -1.99 -0.16
C ASP A 121 12.38 -0.68 -0.91
N TYR A 122 11.39 -0.67 -1.83
CA TYR A 122 10.92 0.53 -2.50
C TYR A 122 10.46 1.61 -1.51
N MET A 123 9.65 1.23 -0.50
CA MET A 123 9.18 2.15 0.52
C MET A 123 10.32 2.76 1.35
N ASN A 124 11.28 1.93 1.79
CA ASN A 124 12.41 2.39 2.61
C ASN A 124 13.45 3.21 1.83
N HIS A 125 13.54 3.03 0.52
CA HIS A 125 14.42 3.84 -0.32
C HIS A 125 13.75 5.13 -0.79
N LYS A 126 12.51 5.04 -1.32
CA LYS A 126 11.81 6.18 -1.91
C LYS A 126 11.32 7.16 -0.86
N TYR A 127 10.68 6.65 0.19
CA TYR A 127 10.07 7.47 1.22
C TYR A 127 10.97 7.58 2.45
N LYS A 128 10.58 8.42 3.40
CA LYS A 128 11.21 8.44 4.72
C LYS A 128 11.22 7.04 5.34
N GLN A 129 12.22 6.80 6.20
CA GLN A 129 12.28 5.59 7.02
C GLN A 129 11.03 5.48 7.92
N PRO A 130 10.62 4.27 8.33
CA PRO A 130 9.46 4.09 9.19
C PRO A 130 9.65 4.85 10.51
N ASP A 131 8.61 5.59 10.93
CA ASP A 131 8.64 6.40 12.15
C ASP A 131 8.64 5.51 13.41
N HIS A 132 8.02 4.32 13.33
CA HIS A 132 7.97 3.35 14.42
C HIS A 132 8.27 1.95 13.88
N LYS A 133 9.05 1.17 14.62
CA LYS A 133 9.31 -0.24 14.29
C LYS A 133 9.50 -1.07 15.54
N ILE A 134 9.11 -2.34 15.47
CA ILE A 134 9.49 -3.38 16.42
C ILE A 134 10.08 -4.56 15.65
N LEU A 135 11.12 -5.16 16.21
CA LEU A 135 11.82 -6.30 15.65
C LEU A 135 11.85 -7.40 16.70
N LEU A 136 11.80 -8.64 16.26
CA LEU A 136 12.04 -9.80 17.11
C LEU A 136 13.50 -9.81 17.53
N GLU A 137 13.74 -9.81 18.84
CA GLU A 137 15.09 -9.91 19.39
C GLU A 137 15.64 -11.34 19.19
N PRO A 138 16.98 -11.56 19.14
CA PRO A 138 17.57 -12.86 18.81
C PRO A 138 17.13 -14.04 19.70
N ARG A 139 16.68 -13.78 20.93
CA ARG A 139 16.22 -14.80 21.90
C ARG A 139 14.69 -14.94 21.96
N GLN A 140 13.95 -14.14 21.20
CA GLN A 140 12.50 -14.20 21.15
C GLN A 140 12.04 -15.13 20.03
N THR A 141 11.00 -15.92 20.28
CA THR A 141 10.35 -16.76 19.27
C THR A 141 9.16 -16.06 18.62
N MET A 142 8.57 -15.09 19.30
CA MET A 142 7.49 -14.21 18.81
C MET A 142 7.55 -12.85 19.50
N LEU A 143 6.92 -11.85 18.89
CA LEU A 143 6.72 -10.54 19.52
C LEU A 143 5.81 -10.69 20.74
N THR A 144 6.19 -10.05 21.85
CA THR A 144 5.40 -10.12 23.08
C THR A 144 4.17 -9.24 23.02
N VAL A 145 3.13 -9.60 23.77
CA VAL A 145 1.92 -8.77 23.95
C VAL A 145 2.28 -7.36 24.43
N GLY A 146 3.31 -7.23 25.28
CA GLY A 146 3.83 -5.95 25.76
C GLY A 146 4.39 -5.07 24.64
N GLN A 147 5.26 -5.61 23.78
CA GLN A 147 5.80 -4.91 22.61
C GLN A 147 4.69 -4.46 21.65
N ILE A 148 3.75 -5.35 21.35
CA ILE A 148 2.61 -5.08 20.47
C ILE A 148 1.72 -3.98 21.05
N SER A 149 1.39 -4.07 22.34
CA SER A 149 0.54 -3.09 23.03
C SER A 149 1.22 -1.71 23.10
N GLN A 150 2.54 -1.67 23.32
CA GLN A 150 3.31 -0.43 23.32
C GLN A 150 3.32 0.23 21.93
N LEU A 151 3.52 -0.56 20.87
CA LEU A 151 3.43 -0.05 19.51
C LEU A 151 2.03 0.51 19.23
N LYS A 152 0.96 -0.26 19.51
CA LYS A 152 -0.43 0.16 19.29
C LYS A 152 -0.76 1.48 20.01
N ARG A 153 -0.32 1.64 21.27
CA ARG A 153 -0.48 2.93 22.00
C ARG A 153 0.28 4.07 21.32
N THR A 154 1.50 3.82 20.86
CA THR A 154 2.35 4.84 20.22
C THR A 154 1.78 5.34 18.88
N ILE A 155 1.09 4.46 18.15
CA ILE A 155 0.49 4.77 16.84
C ILE A 155 -1.03 5.06 16.91
N TYR A 156 -1.62 5.01 18.11
CA TYR A 156 -3.02 5.34 18.31
C TYR A 156 -3.28 6.80 17.93
N GLY A 157 -4.36 7.06 17.18
CA GLY A 157 -4.70 8.37 16.64
C GLY A 157 -3.81 8.85 15.48
N LYS A 158 -2.75 8.10 15.11
CA LYS A 158 -1.91 8.40 13.93
C LYS A 158 -2.36 7.57 12.76
N THR A 159 -2.42 8.16 11.58
CA THR A 159 -2.77 7.45 10.34
C THR A 159 -1.53 7.15 9.51
N GLY A 160 -1.51 6.03 8.79
CA GLY A 160 -0.34 5.69 8.00
C GLY A 160 -0.39 4.34 7.30
N ILE A 161 0.79 3.92 6.84
CA ILE A 161 1.03 2.62 6.24
C ILE A 161 1.72 1.73 7.28
N ILE A 162 1.20 0.52 7.46
CA ILE A 162 1.79 -0.48 8.36
C ILE A 162 2.20 -1.72 7.56
N CYS A 163 3.38 -2.25 7.88
CA CYS A 163 3.92 -3.48 7.32
C CYS A 163 4.22 -4.48 8.43
N PHE A 164 3.69 -5.68 8.30
CA PHE A 164 4.06 -6.84 9.11
C PHE A 164 5.01 -7.69 8.29
N LYS A 165 6.23 -7.94 8.77
CA LYS A 165 7.14 -8.93 8.20
C LYS A 165 6.91 -10.25 8.91
N ALA A 166 6.59 -11.29 8.16
CA ALA A 166 6.24 -12.59 8.70
C ALA A 166 6.83 -13.73 7.87
N LYS A 167 7.14 -14.85 8.54
CA LYS A 167 7.61 -16.08 7.88
C LYS A 167 6.40 -16.98 7.59
N PHE A 168 5.71 -16.75 6.48
CA PHE A 168 4.49 -17.52 6.17
C PHE A 168 4.72 -18.98 5.76
N GLY A 169 5.98 -19.45 5.67
CA GLY A 169 6.32 -20.86 5.46
C GLY A 169 6.14 -21.33 4.00
N ALA A 170 6.78 -22.45 3.67
CA ALA A 170 6.82 -23.07 2.33
C ALA A 170 5.58 -23.92 2.00
N ASP A 171 4.56 -23.88 2.86
CA ASP A 171 3.43 -24.81 2.92
C ASP A 171 2.46 -24.67 1.72
N ARG A 172 2.73 -23.69 0.85
CA ARG A 172 2.20 -23.61 -0.51
C ARG A 172 3.37 -23.28 -1.46
N PRO A 173 3.75 -24.20 -2.36
CA PRO A 173 4.63 -23.84 -3.47
C PRO A 173 4.02 -22.65 -4.23
N GLY A 174 4.69 -21.50 -4.21
CA GLY A 174 4.19 -20.24 -4.81
C GLY A 174 3.74 -19.16 -3.81
N SER A 175 3.48 -19.49 -2.55
CA SER A 175 3.09 -18.53 -1.49
C SER A 175 4.32 -17.83 -0.88
N ALA A 176 5.04 -17.06 -1.69
CA ALA A 176 6.20 -16.27 -1.25
C ALA A 176 5.81 -14.96 -0.52
N ALA A 177 4.70 -14.95 0.23
CA ALA A 177 4.39 -13.81 1.07
C ALA A 177 5.41 -13.76 2.22
N SER A 178 6.21 -12.71 2.26
CA SER A 178 7.20 -12.44 3.32
C SER A 178 6.66 -11.45 4.37
N GLY A 179 5.37 -11.12 4.29
CA GLY A 179 4.71 -10.12 5.10
C GLY A 179 3.37 -9.63 4.54
N HIS A 180 2.83 -8.60 5.15
CA HIS A 180 1.56 -7.96 4.83
C HIS A 180 1.66 -6.45 4.92
N PHE A 181 1.16 -5.74 3.92
CA PHE A 181 0.98 -4.28 3.96
C PHE A 181 -0.49 -3.93 4.05
N THR A 182 -0.80 -2.93 4.88
CA THR A 182 -2.13 -2.33 4.91
C THR A 182 -2.07 -0.88 5.38
N LEU A 183 -3.21 -0.21 5.33
CA LEU A 183 -3.39 1.12 5.91
C LEU A 183 -3.85 0.97 7.37
N TRP A 184 -3.32 1.83 8.23
CA TRP A 184 -3.71 1.98 9.63
C TRP A 184 -4.39 3.33 9.80
N ASP A 185 -5.61 3.33 10.30
CA ASP A 185 -6.46 4.53 10.36
C ASP A 185 -6.44 5.29 11.68
N GLY A 186 -5.47 4.99 12.54
CA GLY A 186 -5.41 5.52 13.90
C GLY A 186 -5.95 4.56 14.95
N ASN A 187 -6.71 3.54 14.56
CA ASN A 187 -7.24 2.56 15.50
C ASN A 187 -7.13 1.10 15.01
N VAL A 188 -7.39 0.85 13.72
CA VAL A 188 -7.39 -0.49 13.15
C VAL A 188 -6.72 -0.53 11.77
N CYS A 189 -6.32 -1.74 11.37
CA CYS A 189 -5.90 -2.02 10.00
C CYS A 189 -7.13 -2.09 9.09
N LEU A 190 -7.03 -1.54 7.87
CA LEU A 190 -8.17 -1.49 6.95
C LEU A 190 -8.49 -2.82 6.26
N TYR A 191 -7.57 -3.77 6.22
CA TYR A 191 -7.83 -5.08 5.60
C TYR A 191 -7.53 -6.23 6.55
N GLY A 192 -6.26 -6.41 6.93
CA GLY A 192 -5.85 -7.47 7.84
C GLY A 192 -4.74 -6.99 8.75
N ASP A 193 -4.74 -7.47 9.98
CA ASP A 193 -3.64 -7.28 10.90
C ASP A 193 -2.97 -8.61 11.24
N TYR A 194 -1.69 -8.54 11.53
CA TYR A 194 -0.87 -9.70 11.90
C TYR A 194 -0.16 -9.43 13.22
N PHE A 195 -0.80 -8.65 14.11
CA PHE A 195 -0.22 -8.32 15.41
C PHE A 195 -0.05 -9.56 16.29
N GLN A 196 -1.01 -10.50 16.22
CA GLN A 196 -1.01 -11.72 17.04
C GLN A 196 -0.48 -12.96 16.28
N ASP A 197 -0.09 -12.82 15.02
CA ASP A 197 0.48 -13.92 14.25
C ASP A 197 1.89 -14.23 14.77
N THR A 198 2.10 -15.46 15.26
CA THR A 198 3.38 -15.91 15.83
C THR A 198 4.51 -15.94 14.80
N ARG A 199 4.19 -15.91 13.50
CA ARG A 199 5.16 -15.84 12.41
C ARG A 199 5.65 -14.43 12.15
N THR A 200 4.99 -13.40 12.69
CA THR A 200 5.40 -12.00 12.57
C THR A 200 6.66 -11.76 13.39
N TYR A 201 7.74 -11.41 12.70
CA TYR A 201 9.05 -11.13 13.32
C TYR A 201 9.43 -9.64 13.29
N ALA A 202 8.69 -8.79 12.57
CA ALA A 202 8.85 -7.35 12.66
C ALA A 202 7.58 -6.62 12.23
N ILE A 203 7.38 -5.41 12.76
CA ILE A 203 6.30 -4.50 12.37
C ILE A 203 6.90 -3.11 12.14
N TYR A 204 6.53 -2.48 11.03
CA TYR A 204 7.01 -1.15 10.64
C TYR A 204 5.81 -0.26 10.35
N PHE A 205 5.87 0.99 10.80
CA PHE A 205 4.82 1.97 10.59
C PHE A 205 5.40 3.28 10.06
N TRP A 206 4.82 3.76 8.97
CA TRP A 206 5.09 5.07 8.39
C TRP A 206 3.85 5.94 8.55
N THR A 207 4.00 7.05 9.24
CA THR A 207 2.99 8.10 9.41
C THR A 207 2.86 8.85 8.08
N CYS A 208 1.63 8.98 7.61
CA CYS A 208 1.24 9.78 6.45
C CYS A 208 0.97 11.24 6.86
#